data_AF-A0A9E1T793-F1
#
_entry.id   AF-A0A9E1T793-F1
#
_cell.length_a   1.000
_cell.length_b   1.000
_cell.length_c   1.000
_cell.angle_alpha   90.00
_cell.angle_beta   90.00
_cell.angle_gamma   90.00
#
_symmetry.space_group_name_H-M   'P 1'
#
loop_
_entity.id
_entity.type
_entity.pdbx_description
1 polymer ?
#
loop_
_entity_poly.entity_id
_entity_poly.type
_entity_poly.pdbx_seq_one_letter_code
_entity_poly.pdbx_strand_id
1 'polypeptide(L)'
;MPRRFITAVATASIIVTGFSAVPARANEDEIGGLLAALLGLAVLGVVANKVLDDAEVTHTHRPRPVKRQLLPQECLRSIHVKDGRMRVFGRRCLKANHIRVSQLPGQCKRRFPTARGTRKGFAARCLRRNGYKLARY
;
A
#
# COMPACT_ATOMS: atom_id res chain seq x y z
N MET A 1 -43.15 37.57 -13.90
CA MET A 1 -42.01 37.13 -14.75
C MET A 1 -40.72 37.98 -14.64
N PRO A 2 -40.34 38.63 -13.50
CA PRO A 2 -39.07 39.38 -13.42
C PRO A 2 -37.86 38.51 -13.01
N ARG A 3 -38.10 37.34 -12.40
CA ARG A 3 -37.03 36.46 -11.88
C ARG A 3 -36.09 35.96 -12.96
N ARG A 4 -36.57 35.70 -14.17
CA ARG A 4 -35.74 35.23 -15.30
C ARG A 4 -34.85 36.34 -15.87
N PHE A 5 -35.31 37.59 -15.82
CA PHE A 5 -34.50 38.75 -16.20
C PHE A 5 -33.39 39.03 -15.18
N ILE A 6 -33.70 38.93 -13.88
CA ILE A 6 -32.71 39.13 -12.81
C ILE A 6 -31.59 38.07 -12.91
N THR A 7 -31.93 36.80 -13.19
CA THR A 7 -30.93 35.73 -13.35
C THR A 7 -30.03 35.96 -14.56
N ALA A 8 -30.59 36.37 -15.70
CA ALA A 8 -29.83 36.60 -16.92
C ALA A 8 -28.81 37.75 -16.78
N VAL A 9 -29.21 38.85 -16.14
CA VAL A 9 -28.34 40.00 -15.90
C VAL A 9 -27.21 39.65 -14.91
N ALA A 10 -27.48 38.88 -13.86
CA ALA A 10 -26.47 38.49 -12.89
C ALA A 10 -25.37 37.59 -13.47
N THR A 11 -25.71 36.66 -14.37
CA THR A 11 -24.73 35.77 -15.01
C THR A 11 -23.84 36.46 -16.03
N ALA A 12 -24.35 37.49 -16.72
CA ALA A 12 -23.57 38.24 -17.71
C ALA A 12 -22.41 39.03 -17.05
N SER A 13 -22.62 39.57 -15.85
CA SER A 13 -21.62 40.36 -15.13
C SER A 13 -20.36 39.58 -14.74
N ILE A 14 -20.52 38.29 -14.42
CA ILE A 14 -19.41 37.41 -14.01
C ILE A 14 -18.51 37.07 -15.22
N ILE A 15 -19.09 36.99 -16.43
CA ILE A 15 -18.34 36.71 -17.67
C ILE A 15 -17.51 37.92 -18.09
N VAL A 16 -18.04 39.15 -17.95
CA VAL A 16 -17.34 40.37 -18.37
C VAL A 16 -16.16 40.69 -17.46
N THR A 17 -16.29 40.44 -16.15
CA THR A 17 -15.21 40.71 -15.19
C THR A 17 -14.04 39.71 -15.33
N GLY A 18 -14.29 38.54 -15.91
CA GLY A 18 -13.27 37.52 -16.17
C GLY A 18 -12.37 37.80 -17.38
N PHE A 19 -12.77 38.69 -18.29
CA PHE A 19 -12.04 38.95 -19.54
C PHE A 19 -11.07 40.14 -19.49
N SER A 20 -11.04 40.90 -18.40
CA SER A 20 -10.12 42.04 -18.21
C SER A 20 -8.95 41.75 -17.27
N ALA A 21 -8.56 40.48 -17.13
CA ALA A 21 -7.22 40.15 -16.66
C ALA A 21 -6.26 40.24 -17.86
N VAL A 22 -5.96 41.47 -18.29
CA VAL A 22 -4.80 41.70 -19.15
C VAL A 22 -3.58 41.28 -18.33
N PRO A 23 -2.81 40.26 -18.75
CA PRO A 23 -1.57 39.97 -18.08
C PRO A 23 -0.70 41.21 -18.23
N ALA A 24 -0.10 41.67 -17.13
CA ALA A 24 0.90 42.71 -17.15
C ALA A 24 1.97 42.33 -18.19
N ARG A 25 2.01 43.06 -19.30
CA ARG A 25 3.07 42.95 -20.30
C ARG A 25 4.29 43.66 -19.70
N ALA A 26 5.04 42.97 -18.84
CA ALA A 26 6.39 43.38 -18.50
C ALA A 26 7.31 42.81 -19.59
N ASN A 27 7.63 43.67 -20.57
CA ASN A 27 8.70 43.47 -21.53
C ASN A 27 10.02 43.72 -20.81
N GLU A 28 10.71 42.67 -20.36
CA GLU A 28 12.14 42.67 -20.02
C GLU A 28 12.68 41.25 -20.27
N ASP A 29 13.81 41.18 -20.97
CA ASP A 29 14.21 40.09 -21.85
C ASP A 29 14.42 38.71 -21.18
N GLU A 30 14.00 37.69 -21.92
CA GLU A 30 14.32 36.26 -21.79
C GLU A 30 14.09 35.54 -20.44
N ILE A 31 12.87 34.99 -20.32
CA ILE A 31 12.52 33.66 -19.80
C ILE A 31 12.70 33.39 -18.28
N GLY A 32 11.55 33.27 -17.59
CA GLY A 32 11.34 32.14 -16.67
C GLY A 32 10.84 32.43 -15.24
N GLY A 33 10.37 33.64 -14.92
CA GLY A 33 9.91 34.00 -13.57
C GLY A 33 8.48 33.55 -13.22
N LEU A 34 8.21 32.24 -13.08
CA LEU A 34 6.95 31.68 -12.56
C LEU A 34 7.04 31.37 -11.04
N LEU A 35 7.71 32.21 -10.25
CA LEU A 35 7.96 31.91 -8.82
C LEU A 35 7.40 32.92 -7.82
N ALA A 36 6.77 34.02 -8.25
CA ALA A 36 6.39 35.09 -7.31
C ALA A 36 4.90 35.14 -6.90
N ALA A 37 4.02 34.29 -7.45
CA ALA A 37 2.57 34.39 -7.21
C ALA A 37 2.00 33.35 -6.21
N LEU A 38 2.83 32.53 -5.56
CA LEU A 38 2.38 31.43 -4.68
C LEU A 38 2.70 31.64 -3.20
N LEU A 39 2.63 32.89 -2.69
CA LEU A 39 2.78 33.19 -1.25
C LEU A 39 1.58 33.98 -0.67
N GLY A 40 0.38 33.81 -1.24
CA GLY A 40 -0.82 34.58 -0.86
C GLY A 40 -1.97 33.79 -0.23
N LEU A 41 -1.73 32.60 0.34
CA LEU A 41 -2.79 31.72 0.89
C LEU A 41 -2.49 31.26 2.32
N ALA A 42 -2.17 32.21 3.20
CA ALA A 42 -1.89 31.96 4.62
C ALA A 42 -2.99 32.49 5.57
N VAL A 43 -4.26 32.49 5.14
CA VAL A 43 -5.38 32.88 6.03
C VAL A 43 -6.39 31.75 6.11
N LEU A 44 -5.95 30.69 6.81
CA LEU A 44 -6.70 29.77 7.66
C LEU A 44 -5.78 28.57 7.90
N GLY A 45 -5.11 28.59 9.05
CA GLY A 45 -4.32 27.45 9.50
C GLY A 45 -5.22 26.27 9.78
N VAL A 46 -4.94 25.11 9.17
CA VAL A 46 -5.10 23.75 9.71
C VAL A 46 -4.62 22.72 8.65
N VAL A 47 -3.54 22.03 9.03
CA VAL A 47 -3.19 20.61 8.81
C VAL A 47 -3.33 19.98 7.41
N ALA A 48 -2.15 19.48 6.97
CA ALA A 48 -1.91 18.37 6.05
C ALA A 48 -1.97 18.64 4.53
N ASN A 49 -0.76 18.93 4.05
CA ASN A 49 -0.17 18.61 2.75
C ASN A 49 -0.95 17.61 1.87
N LYS A 50 -1.68 18.14 0.88
CA LYS A 50 -1.83 17.59 -0.49
C LYS A 50 -2.44 18.68 -1.39
N VAL A 51 -1.57 19.51 -1.95
CA VAL A 51 -1.91 20.46 -3.01
C VAL A 51 -0.88 20.26 -4.12
N LEU A 52 -1.42 19.99 -5.33
CA LEU A 52 -0.77 19.81 -6.63
C LEU A 52 -0.15 18.43 -6.91
N ASP A 53 -0.97 17.51 -7.45
CA ASP A 53 -0.50 16.42 -8.31
C ASP A 53 -1.61 16.07 -9.32
N ASP A 54 -1.85 16.95 -10.31
CA ASP A 54 -2.60 16.63 -11.54
C ASP A 54 -1.63 16.56 -12.74
N ALA A 55 -0.57 15.76 -12.60
CA ALA A 55 0.20 15.26 -13.73
C ALA A 55 -0.33 13.86 -14.08
N GLU A 56 -0.59 13.62 -15.36
CA GLU A 56 -1.08 12.35 -15.89
C GLU A 56 -0.10 11.20 -15.57
N VAL A 57 -0.30 10.56 -14.42
CA VAL A 57 0.44 9.36 -14.01
C VAL A 57 -0.35 8.16 -14.48
N THR A 58 0.19 7.46 -15.48
CA THR A 58 -0.22 6.09 -15.78
C THR A 58 -0.10 5.28 -14.48
N HIS A 59 -1.22 5.05 -13.80
CA HIS A 59 -1.30 4.16 -12.66
C HIS A 59 -1.08 2.73 -13.15
N THR A 60 0.18 2.34 -13.40
CA THR A 60 0.55 0.94 -13.31
C THR A 60 0.24 0.55 -11.88
N HIS A 61 -0.92 -0.08 -11.68
CA HIS A 61 -1.26 -0.75 -10.45
C HIS A 61 -0.22 -1.86 -10.26
N ARG A 62 0.95 -1.53 -9.71
CA ARG A 62 1.87 -2.53 -9.21
C ARG A 62 1.07 -3.20 -8.09
N PRO A 63 0.60 -4.45 -8.26
CA PRO A 63 -0.06 -5.12 -7.17
C PRO A 63 0.92 -5.06 -6.01
N ARG A 64 0.50 -4.48 -4.87
CA ARG A 64 1.28 -4.57 -3.63
C ARG A 64 1.75 -6.01 -3.56
N PRO A 65 3.06 -6.29 -3.40
CA PRO A 65 3.53 -7.66 -3.31
C PRO A 65 2.77 -8.28 -2.15
N VAL A 66 1.74 -9.06 -2.47
CA VAL A 66 1.00 -9.89 -1.53
C VAL A 66 2.12 -10.66 -0.89
N LYS A 67 2.46 -10.36 0.37
CA LYS A 67 3.62 -10.95 1.04
C LYS A 67 3.47 -12.44 0.85
N ARG A 68 4.17 -13.00 -0.14
CA ARG A 68 3.93 -14.37 -0.56
C ARG A 68 4.43 -15.13 0.64
N GLN A 69 3.50 -15.65 1.42
CA GLN A 69 3.76 -16.39 2.65
C GLN A 69 4.33 -17.74 2.25
N LEU A 70 5.52 -17.69 1.67
CA LEU A 70 6.25 -18.78 1.08
C LEU A 70 7.08 -19.40 2.19
N LEU A 71 6.84 -20.68 2.45
CA LEU A 71 7.72 -21.47 3.29
C LEU A 71 8.68 -22.27 2.42
N PRO A 72 9.97 -22.29 2.78
CA PRO A 72 10.96 -23.08 2.05
C PRO A 72 10.70 -24.57 2.27
N GLN A 73 10.75 -25.34 1.17
CA GLN A 73 10.48 -26.78 1.20
C GLN A 73 11.53 -27.56 2.00
N GLU A 74 12.76 -27.07 2.08
CA GLU A 74 13.84 -27.69 2.87
C GLU A 74 13.49 -27.82 4.37
N CYS A 75 12.65 -26.90 4.87
CA CYS A 75 12.18 -26.93 6.26
C CYS A 75 10.99 -27.86 6.48
N LEU A 76 10.40 -28.40 5.41
CA LEU A 76 9.30 -29.34 5.46
C LEU A 76 9.84 -30.73 5.82
N ARG A 77 9.40 -31.26 6.95
CA ARG A 77 9.79 -32.60 7.41
C ARG A 77 8.56 -33.47 7.59
N SER A 78 8.68 -34.73 7.18
CA SER A 78 7.67 -35.76 7.41
C SER A 78 8.02 -36.50 8.70
N ILE A 79 7.15 -36.39 9.70
CA ILE A 79 7.30 -37.07 10.99
C ILE A 79 6.23 -38.14 11.17
N HIS A 80 6.55 -39.19 11.92
CA HIS A 80 5.55 -40.15 12.39
C HIS A 80 4.87 -39.63 13.65
N VAL A 81 3.54 -39.67 13.64
CA VAL A 81 2.67 -39.41 14.78
C VAL A 81 1.72 -40.59 14.94
N LYS A 82 0.93 -40.65 16.03
CA LYS A 82 -0.03 -41.74 16.26
C LYS A 82 -0.97 -41.97 15.06
N ASP A 83 -1.39 -40.89 14.39
CA ASP A 83 -2.30 -40.92 13.25
C ASP A 83 -1.59 -41.04 11.88
N GLY A 84 -0.38 -41.62 11.85
CA GLY A 84 0.41 -41.83 10.63
C GLY A 84 1.45 -40.73 10.37
N ARG A 85 1.67 -40.36 9.09
CA ARG A 85 2.70 -39.39 8.72
C ARG A 85 2.11 -37.98 8.59
N MET A 86 2.74 -37.03 9.28
CA MET A 86 2.37 -35.62 9.19
C MET A 86 3.56 -34.77 8.73
N ARG A 87 3.28 -33.81 7.85
CA ARG A 87 4.26 -32.81 7.41
C ARG A 87 4.25 -31.59 8.33
N VAL A 88 5.44 -31.22 8.80
CA VAL A 88 5.64 -30.14 9.78
C VAL A 88 6.83 -29.27 9.40
N PHE A 89 6.80 -28.02 9.87
CA PHE A 89 7.91 -27.08 9.78
C PHE A 89 8.54 -26.87 11.15
N GLY A 90 9.82 -27.16 11.26
CA GLY A 90 10.57 -26.90 12.49
C GLY A 90 10.79 -25.40 12.70
N ARG A 91 10.53 -24.90 13.91
CA ARG A 91 10.74 -23.47 14.24
C ARG A 91 12.19 -23.02 14.01
N ARG A 92 13.16 -23.88 14.31
CA ARG A 92 14.59 -23.57 14.14
C ARG A 92 14.97 -23.39 12.67
N CYS A 93 14.53 -24.31 11.80
CA CYS A 93 14.78 -24.22 10.37
C CYS A 93 14.15 -22.97 9.77
N LEU A 94 12.89 -22.67 10.14
CA LEU A 94 12.24 -21.45 9.69
C LEU A 94 13.01 -20.18 10.09
N LYS A 95 13.50 -20.12 11.33
CA LYS A 95 14.32 -18.98 11.79
C LYS A 95 15.67 -18.90 11.04
N ALA A 96 16.29 -20.04 10.75
CA ALA A 96 17.55 -20.11 10.00
C ALA A 96 17.38 -19.60 8.56
N ASN A 97 16.23 -19.88 7.94
CA ASN A 97 15.89 -19.39 6.60
C ASN A 97 15.15 -18.05 6.61
N HIS A 98 15.45 -17.20 7.61
CA HIS A 98 14.92 -15.84 7.75
C HIS A 98 13.38 -15.71 7.73
N ILE A 99 12.65 -16.80 8.01
CA ILE A 99 11.19 -16.76 8.13
C ILE A 99 10.82 -16.25 9.53
N ARG A 100 10.08 -15.14 9.55
CA ARG A 100 9.53 -14.57 10.78
C ARG A 100 8.45 -15.46 11.36
N VAL A 101 8.85 -16.35 12.27
CA VAL A 101 7.95 -17.25 13.01
C VAL A 101 6.90 -16.52 13.85
N SER A 102 7.10 -15.24 14.17
CA SER A 102 6.10 -14.39 14.84
C SER A 102 4.94 -13.98 13.92
N GLN A 103 5.16 -13.98 12.61
CA GLN A 103 4.11 -13.72 11.61
C GLN A 103 3.32 -14.97 11.29
N LEU A 104 3.76 -16.15 11.74
CA LEU A 104 3.03 -17.40 11.51
C LEU A 104 1.88 -17.50 12.52
N PRO A 105 0.74 -18.09 12.12
CA PRO A 105 -0.44 -18.15 12.98
C PRO A 105 -0.16 -19.04 14.20
N GLY A 106 -0.39 -18.48 15.39
CA GLY A 106 -0.14 -19.15 16.66
C GLY A 106 -0.93 -20.46 16.80
N GLN A 107 -2.13 -20.53 16.24
CA GLN A 107 -2.98 -21.73 16.22
C GLN A 107 -2.33 -22.92 15.48
N CYS A 108 -1.41 -22.65 14.55
CA CYS A 108 -0.70 -23.71 13.83
C CYS A 108 0.55 -24.22 14.56
N LYS A 109 0.97 -23.54 15.63
CA LYS A 109 2.17 -23.86 16.43
C LYS A 109 1.88 -25.04 17.35
N ARG A 110 2.65 -26.12 17.22
CA ARG A 110 2.53 -27.32 18.06
C ARG A 110 3.91 -27.86 18.45
N ARG A 111 3.91 -28.74 19.44
CA ARG A 111 5.07 -29.56 19.80
C ARG A 111 4.92 -30.91 19.14
N PHE A 112 6.00 -31.39 18.51
CA PHE A 112 6.01 -32.68 17.82
C PHE A 112 7.11 -33.57 18.38
N PRO A 113 6.83 -34.86 18.60
CA PRO A 113 7.87 -35.82 18.93
C PRO A 113 8.80 -36.00 17.71
N THR A 114 10.10 -36.05 17.95
CA THR A 114 11.12 -36.37 16.95
C THR A 114 12.09 -37.37 17.56
N ALA A 115 12.92 -38.04 16.74
CA ALA A 115 13.94 -38.97 17.22
C ALA A 115 14.93 -38.34 18.23
N ARG A 116 15.07 -37.00 18.21
CA ARG A 116 15.94 -36.23 19.13
C ARG A 116 15.14 -35.52 20.24
N GLY A 117 13.97 -36.05 20.59
CA GLY A 117 13.04 -35.48 21.57
C GLY A 117 12.00 -34.53 20.98
N THR A 118 11.28 -33.82 21.84
CA THR A 118 10.15 -32.96 21.44
C THR A 118 10.62 -31.63 20.88
N ARG A 119 10.10 -31.23 19.71
CA ARG A 119 10.47 -29.97 19.04
C ARG A 119 9.25 -29.09 18.77
N LYS A 120 9.43 -27.76 18.89
CA LYS A 120 8.41 -26.76 18.53
C LYS A 120 8.43 -26.51 17.02
N GLY A 121 7.25 -26.49 16.40
CA GLY A 121 7.11 -26.24 14.97
C GLY A 121 5.68 -25.85 14.59
N PHE A 122 5.40 -25.87 13.30
CA PHE A 122 4.10 -25.54 12.73
C PHE A 122 3.60 -26.66 11.81
N ALA A 123 2.33 -27.04 11.93
CA ALA A 123 1.75 -28.07 11.07
C ALA A 123 1.55 -27.54 9.65
N ALA A 124 2.10 -28.23 8.64
CA ALA A 124 2.02 -27.78 7.25
C ALA A 124 0.56 -27.69 6.75
N ARG A 125 -0.29 -28.64 7.16
CA ARG A 125 -1.72 -28.66 6.81
C ARG A 125 -2.45 -27.43 7.37
N CYS A 126 -2.15 -27.03 8.61
CA CYS A 126 -2.75 -25.84 9.23
C CYS A 126 -2.30 -24.57 8.51
N LEU A 127 -1.00 -24.43 8.25
CA LEU A 127 -0.44 -23.28 7.54
C LEU A 127 -1.07 -23.12 6.15
N ARG A 128 -1.22 -24.21 5.40
CA ARG A 128 -1.88 -24.18 4.08
C ARG A 128 -3.32 -23.69 4.15
N ARG A 129 -4.08 -24.12 5.17
CA ARG A 129 -5.45 -23.62 5.42
C ARG A 129 -5.50 -22.14 5.81
N ASN A 130 -4.40 -21.59 6.31
CA ASN A 130 -4.26 -20.16 6.65
C ASN A 130 -3.56 -19.36 5.55
N GLY A 131 -3.54 -19.85 4.30
CA GLY A 131 -3.05 -19.10 3.14
C GLY A 131 -1.53 -19.19 2.87
N TYR A 132 -0.78 -19.93 3.69
CA TYR A 132 0.66 -20.10 3.47
C TYR A 132 0.93 -21.12 2.36
N LYS A 133 1.85 -20.80 1.46
CA LYS A 133 2.22 -21.63 0.31
C LYS A 133 3.65 -22.14 0.46
N LEU A 134 3.94 -23.26 -0.19
CA LEU A 134 5.32 -23.72 -0.33
C LEU A 134 6.00 -22.90 -1.42
N ALA A 135 7.22 -22.42 -1.17
CA ALA A 135 8.08 -21.97 -2.25
C ALA A 135 8.34 -23.17 -3.17
N ARG A 136 7.97 -23.09 -4.45
CA ARG A 136 8.55 -23.95 -5.48
C ARG A 136 9.71 -23.15 -6.05
N TYR A 137 10.91 -23.66 -5.89
CA TYR A 137 12.08 -23.21 -6.65
C TYR A 137 12.29 -24.25 -7.75
#